data_AF-A0A951BB60-F1
#
_entry.id   AF-A0A951BB60-F1
#
_cell.length_a   1.000
_cell.length_b   1.000
_cell.length_c   1.000
_cell.angle_alpha   90.00
_cell.angle_beta   90.00
_cell.angle_gamma   90.00
#
_symmetry.space_group_name_H-M   'P 1'
#
loop_
_entity.id
_entity.type
_entity.pdbx_description
1 polymer ?
#
loop_
_entity_poly.entity_id
_entity_poly.type
_entity_poly.pdbx_seq_one_letter_code
_entity_poly.pdbx_strand_id
1 'polypeptide(L)' 'MAEVKTLAVIGAGIMGRGIAHVSALGGYRTVLEDILPASLRKAETEIRANLDKAV' A
#
# COMPACT_ATOMS: atom_id res chain seq x y z
N MET A 1 3.84 18.72 -17.66
CA MET A 1 4.42 17.71 -16.73
C MET A 1 3.58 16.45 -16.84
N ALA A 2 4.19 15.26 -16.83
CA ALA A 2 3.42 14.01 -16.87
C ALA A 2 2.80 13.73 -15.51
N GLU A 3 1.50 13.41 -15.49
CA GLU A 3 0.76 13.07 -14.29
C GLU A 3 1.13 11.66 -13.80
N VAL A 4 1.51 11.54 -12.53
CA VAL A 4 1.80 10.23 -11.92
C VAL A 4 0.48 9.56 -11.57
N LYS A 5 0.19 8.41 -12.20
CA LYS A 5 -1.06 7.66 -11.99
C LYS A 5 -0.89 6.38 -11.20
N THR A 6 0.35 5.88 -11.11
CA THR A 6 0.65 4.58 -10.50
C THR A 6 1.91 4.67 -9.67
N LEU A 7 1.85 4.13 -8.46
CA LEU A 7 2.93 4.09 -7.49
C LEU A 7 3.26 2.62 -7.17
N ALA A 8 4.53 2.25 -7.27
CA ALA A 8 5.03 0.97 -6.82
C ALA A 8 5.82 1.16 -5.52
N VAL A 9 5.44 0.45 -4.47
CA VAL A 9 6.11 0.45 -3.17
C VAL A 9 6.83 -0.87 -2.99
N ILE A 10 8.14 -0.82 -2.85
CA ILE A 10 8.99 -2.01 -2.67
C ILE A 10 9.33 -2.17 -1.20
N GLY A 11 8.84 -3.24 -0.59
CA GLY A 11 8.92 -3.56 0.83
C GLY A 11 7.57 -3.37 1.54
N ALA A 12 7.06 -4.42 2.17
CA ALA A 12 5.82 -4.48 2.93
C ALA A 12 6.03 -4.42 4.46
N GLY A 13 7.18 -3.86 4.88
CA GLY A 13 7.47 -3.51 6.28
C GLY A 13 6.54 -2.41 6.81
N ILE A 14 6.82 -1.91 8.02
CA ILE A 14 5.98 -0.89 8.68
C ILE A 14 5.81 0.36 7.79
N MET A 15 6.92 0.92 7.30
CA MET A 15 6.90 2.13 6.48
C MET A 15 6.28 1.90 5.10
N GLY A 16 6.68 0.83 4.41
CA GLY A 16 6.19 0.57 3.05
C GLY A 16 4.68 0.29 3.01
N ARG A 17 4.16 -0.39 4.03
CA ARG A 17 2.70 -0.52 4.21
C ARG A 17 2.02 0.82 4.44
N GLY A 18 2.58 1.69 5.29
CA GLY A 18 2.03 3.02 5.53
C GLY A 18 1.99 3.87 4.26
N ILE A 19 3.07 3.84 3.48
CA ILE A 19 3.15 4.50 2.16
C ILE A 19 2.09 3.94 1.23
N ALA A 20 2.00 2.61 1.10
CA ALA A 20 1.01 1.98 0.22
C ALA A 20 -0.43 2.34 0.61
N HIS A 21 -0.73 2.41 1.91
CA HIS A 21 -2.03 2.82 2.42
C HIS A 21 -2.36 4.27 2.02
N VAL A 22 -1.49 5.24 2.32
CA VAL A 22 -1.77 6.66 2.01
C VAL A 22 -1.77 6.93 0.51
N SER A 23 -0.95 6.21 -0.27
CA SER A 23 -0.98 6.27 -1.74
C SER A 23 -2.30 5.77 -2.31
N ALA A 24 -2.82 4.65 -1.80
CA ALA A 24 -4.12 4.13 -2.22
C ALA A 24 -5.26 5.06 -1.79
N LEU A 25 -5.22 5.59 -0.57
CA LEU A 25 -6.19 6.56 -0.07
C LEU A 25 -6.18 7.88 -0.88
N GLY A 26 -5.00 8.29 -1.34
CA GLY A 26 -4.82 9.46 -2.21
C GLY A 26 -5.29 9.26 -3.65
N GLY A 27 -5.90 8.12 -3.99
CA GLY A 27 -6.46 7.84 -5.32
C GLY A 27 -5.45 7.34 -6.36
N TYR A 28 -4.22 7.07 -5.96
CA TYR A 28 -3.22 6.50 -6.87
C TYR A 28 -3.40 5.00 -6.98
N ARG A 29 -3.27 4.46 -8.20
CA ARG A 29 -3.13 3.01 -8.39
C ARG A 29 -1.83 2.58 -7.70
N THR A 30 -1.95 1.82 -6.62
CA THR A 30 -0.80 1.46 -5.79
C THR A 30 -0.51 -0.03 -5.91
N VAL A 31 0.75 -0.37 -6.16
CA VAL A 31 1.27 -1.75 -6.20
C VAL A 31 2.24 -1.91 -5.04
N LEU A 32 2.02 -2.89 -4.16
CA LEU A 32 2.91 -3.21 -3.04
C LEU A 32 3.57 -4.55 -3.31
N GLU A 33 4.90 -4.57 -3.31
CA GLU A 33 5.71 -5.78 -3.56
C GLU A 33 6.67 -6.04 -2.41
N ASP A 34 6.88 -7.31 -2.06
CA ASP A 34 7.87 -7.75 -1.09
C ASP A 34 8.32 -9.17 -1.43
N ILE A 35 9.60 -9.48 -1.18
CA ILE A 35 10.14 -10.83 -1.41
C ILE A 35 9.54 -11.87 -0.47
N LEU A 36 8.99 -11.44 0.68
CA LEU A 36 8.38 -12.29 1.69
C LEU A 36 6.85 -12.26 1.54
N PRO A 37 6.21 -13.36 1.09
CA PRO A 37 4.76 -13.43 0.95
C PRO A 37 4.01 -13.20 2.28
N ALA A 38 4.63 -13.51 3.41
CA ALA A 38 4.05 -13.27 4.72
C ALA A 38 3.93 -11.77 5.04
N SER A 39 4.91 -10.97 4.65
CA SER A 39 4.88 -9.50 4.79
C SER A 39 3.77 -8.90 3.96
N LEU A 40 3.59 -9.37 2.71
CA LEU A 40 2.49 -8.94 1.85
C LEU A 40 1.12 -9.26 2.44
N ARG A 41 0.88 -10.50 2.90
CA ARG A 41 -0.40 -10.88 3.52
C ARG A 41 -0.73 -10.06 4.76
N LYS A 42 0.27 -9.84 5.62
CA LYS A 42 0.13 -8.99 6.80
C LYS A 42 -0.20 -7.56 6.38
N ALA A 43 0.50 -7.03 5.39
CA ALA A 43 0.28 -5.68 4.93
C ALA A 43 -1.10 -5.49 4.27
N GLU A 44 -1.53 -6.43 3.44
CA GLU A 44 -2.87 -6.42 2.86
C GLU A 44 -3.95 -6.41 3.95
N THR A 45 -3.83 -7.28 4.96
CA THR A 45 -4.80 -7.38 6.05
C THR A 45 -4.90 -6.07 6.84
N GLU A 46 -3.76 -5.49 7.22
CA GLU A 46 -3.72 -4.22 7.95
C GLU A 46 -4.20 -3.04 7.09
N ILE A 47 -3.84 -2.97 5.80
CA ILE A 47 -4.31 -1.93 4.89
C ILE A 47 -5.82 -2.01 4.74
N ARG A 48 -6.39 -3.20 4.50
CA ARG A 48 -7.84 -3.40 4.37
C ARG A 48 -8.57 -2.99 5.65
N ALA A 49 -8.10 -3.47 6.80
CA ALA A 49 -8.69 -3.11 8.10
C ALA A 49 -8.65 -1.60 8.39
N ASN A 50 -7.64 -0.88 7.90
CA ASN A 50 -7.55 0.58 8.06
C ASN A 50 -8.43 1.33 7.06
N LEU A 51 -8.58 0.82 5.83
CA LEU A 51 -9.51 1.40 4.85
C LEU A 51 -10.97 1.22 5.30
N ASP A 52 -11.33 0.06 5.86
CA ASP A 52 -12.68 -0.20 6.35
C ASP A 52 -13.08 0.70 7.54
N LYS A 53 -12.10 1.18 8.31
CA LYS A 53 -12.32 2.13 9.44
C LYS A 53 -12.46 3.58 8.99
N ALA A 54 -12.05 3.92 7.77
CA ALA A 54 -12.09 5.27 7.25
C ALA A 54 -13.44 5.63 6.57
N VAL A 55 -14.42 4.72 6.64
CA VAL A 55 -15.80 4.87 6.14
C VAL A 55 -16.75 5.12 7.31
#